data_AF-A0AAW4GJG1-F1
#
_entry.id   AF-A0AAW4GJG1-F1
#
_cell.length_a   1.000
_cell.length_b   1.000
_cell.length_c   1.000
_cell.angle_alpha   90.00
_cell.angle_beta   90.00
_cell.angle_gamma   90.00
#
_symmetry.space_group_name_H-M   'P 1'
#
loop_
_entity.id
_entity.type
_entity.pdbx_description
1 polymer ?
#
loop_
_entity_poly.entity_id
_entity_poly.type
_entity_poly.pdbx_seq_one_letter_code
_entity_poly.pdbx_strand_id
1 'polypeptide(L)'
;MDVIEIAGAHLLRDAADGWQLLDAVVSQDGIRLVCIHAVGQSFRVEHFLRGHMLPQWQGEWRLQQPEHSITDSEQRARALADEWLTLAAN
;
A
#
# COMPACT_ATOMS: atom_id res chain seq x y z
N MET A 1 9.79 11.95 3.03
CA MET A 1 9.60 10.59 3.56
C MET A 1 8.29 10.59 4.29
N ASP A 2 7.32 9.83 3.78
CA ASP A 2 6.00 9.73 4.39
C ASP A 2 6.03 8.57 5.38
N VAL A 3 5.52 8.83 6.59
CA VAL A 3 5.37 7.82 7.62
C VAL A 3 3.89 7.48 7.71
N ILE A 4 3.56 6.25 7.33
CA ILE A 4 2.18 5.77 7.42
C ILE A 4 2.13 4.80 8.60
N GLU A 5 1.30 5.09 9.60
CA GLU A 5 1.03 4.15 10.69
C GLU A 5 0.01 3.12 10.22
N ILE A 6 0.42 1.85 10.27
CA ILE A 6 -0.35 0.74 9.73
C ILE A 6 -0.29 -0.41 10.73
N ALA A 7 -1.42 -0.71 11.37
CA ALA A 7 -1.56 -1.82 12.32
C ALA A 7 -0.44 -1.87 13.40
N GLY A 8 -0.04 -0.71 13.92
CA GLY A 8 1.01 -0.58 14.95
C GLY A 8 2.45 -0.67 14.43
N ALA A 9 2.67 -0.60 13.11
CA ALA A 9 3.97 -0.47 12.50
C ALA A 9 4.07 0.80 11.65
N HIS A 10 5.29 1.29 11.48
CA HIS A 10 5.55 2.45 10.64
C HIS A 10 6.02 1.94 9.28
N LEU A 11 5.29 2.30 8.23
CA LEU A 11 5.83 2.20 6.90
C LEU A 11 6.60 3.49 6.60
N LEU A 12 7.92 3.34 6.45
CA LEU A 12 8.77 4.38 5.88
C LEU A 12 8.81 4.15 4.37
N ARG A 13 8.10 4.99 3.61
CA ARG A 13 8.17 4.95 2.15
C ARG A 13 8.57 6.30 1.62
N ASP A 14 9.46 6.27 0.63
CA ASP A 14 9.63 7.42 -0.24
C ASP A 14 8.35 7.55 -1.08
N ALA A 15 7.70 8.70 -0.98
CA ALA A 15 6.62 9.04 -1.89
C ALA A 15 7.17 8.92 -3.32
N ALA A 16 6.47 8.21 -4.20
CA ALA A 16 6.87 8.15 -5.60
C ALA A 16 6.86 9.57 -6.19
N ASP A 17 7.95 9.97 -6.84
CA ASP A 17 8.16 11.35 -7.31
C ASP A 17 6.90 11.97 -7.96
N GLY A 18 6.37 13.02 -7.33
CA GLY A 18 5.23 13.79 -7.84
C GLY A 18 3.83 13.23 -7.55
N TRP A 19 3.71 12.06 -6.90
CA TRP A 19 2.42 11.46 -6.53
C TRP A 19 2.12 11.68 -5.04
N GLN A 20 0.90 12.14 -4.73
CA GLN A 20 0.44 12.36 -3.36
C GLN A 20 -0.29 11.12 -2.85
N LEU A 21 0.04 10.67 -1.63
CA LEU A 21 -0.71 9.60 -0.98
C LEU A 21 -2.16 10.06 -0.70
N LEU A 22 -3.12 9.30 -1.20
CA LEU A 22 -4.54 9.52 -0.98
C LEU A 22 -5.06 8.61 0.14
N ASP A 23 -4.69 7.33 0.10
CA ASP A 23 -5.20 6.31 1.02
C ASP A 23 -4.19 5.16 1.19
N ALA A 24 -4.22 4.49 2.33
CA ALA A 24 -3.43 3.30 2.60
C ALA A 24 -4.22 2.33 3.48
N VAL A 25 -4.38 1.09 3.01
CA VAL A 25 -5.23 0.09 3.65
C VAL A 25 -4.51 -1.25 3.74
N VAL A 26 -4.70 -1.95 4.85
CA VAL A 26 -4.17 -3.29 5.09
C VAL A 26 -5.28 -4.32 5.17
N SER A 27 -5.00 -5.51 4.65
CA SER A 27 -5.93 -6.64 4.69
C SER A 27 -6.12 -7.13 6.12
N GLN A 28 -7.24 -7.80 6.38
CA GLN A 28 -7.58 -8.29 7.73
C GLN A 28 -6.55 -9.28 8.29
N ASP A 29 -5.89 -10.06 7.42
CA ASP A 29 -4.82 -10.98 7.78
C ASP A 29 -3.48 -10.27 8.11
N GLY A 30 -3.39 -8.96 7.85
CA GLY A 30 -2.20 -8.15 8.08
C GLY A 30 -1.04 -8.51 7.14
N ILE A 31 -1.31 -9.14 6.00
CA ILE A 31 -0.29 -9.60 5.04
C ILE A 31 -0.20 -8.67 3.82
N ARG A 32 -1.31 -8.06 3.40
CA ARG A 32 -1.35 -7.20 2.21
C ARG A 32 -1.48 -5.74 2.62
N LEU A 33 -0.79 -4.91 1.88
CA LEU A 33 -0.91 -3.46 1.95
C LEU A 33 -1.20 -2.93 0.56
N VAL A 34 -2.13 -1.99 0.47
CA VAL A 34 -2.35 -1.17 -0.72
C VAL A 34 -2.17 0.30 -0.37
N CYS A 35 -1.44 1.02 -1.21
CA CYS A 35 -1.35 2.47 -1.17
C CYS A 35 -1.93 3.05 -2.47
N ILE A 36 -2.89 3.97 -2.35
CA ILE A 36 -3.45 4.72 -3.46
C ILE A 36 -2.81 6.10 -3.48
N HIS A 37 -2.27 6.48 -4.63
CA HIS A 37 -1.71 7.82 -4.86
C HIS A 37 -2.46 8.53 -5.97
N ALA A 38 -2.44 9.85 -5.95
CA ALA A 38 -3.04 10.69 -6.96
C ALA A 38 -2.04 11.74 -7.49
N VAL A 39 -2.17 12.05 -8.79
CA VAL A 39 -1.56 13.23 -9.42
C VAL A 39 -2.51 13.74 -10.51
N GLY A 40 -2.99 14.97 -10.39
CA GLY A 40 -4.01 15.50 -11.30
C GLY A 40 -5.27 14.62 -11.31
N GLN A 41 -5.60 14.03 -12.46
CA GLN A 41 -6.73 13.09 -12.63
C GLN A 41 -6.28 11.62 -12.71
N SER A 42 -5.00 11.34 -12.44
CA SER A 42 -4.45 9.99 -12.48
C SER A 42 -4.28 9.43 -11.08
N PHE A 43 -4.50 8.13 -10.96
CA PHE A 43 -4.38 7.37 -9.73
C PHE A 43 -3.43 6.18 -9.92
N ARG A 44 -2.52 5.98 -8.97
CA ARG A 44 -1.57 4.86 -8.95
C ARG A 44 -1.86 4.05 -7.70
N VAL A 45 -2.18 2.78 -7.91
CA VAL A 45 -2.38 1.80 -6.85
C VAL A 45 -1.10 0.99 -6.75
N GLU A 46 -0.48 0.99 -5.58
CA GLU A 46 0.69 0.17 -5.29
C GLU A 46 0.30 -0.94 -4.33
N HIS A 47 0.57 -2.18 -4.74
CA HIS A 47 0.27 -3.39 -4.01
C HIS A 47 1.55 -3.94 -3.41
N PHE A 48 1.49 -4.26 -2.13
CA PHE A 48 2.61 -4.82 -1.40
C PHE A 48 2.18 -6.07 -0.66
N LEU A 49 3.05 -7.08 -0.69
CA LEU A 49 3.02 -8.20 0.24
C LEU A 49 3.99 -7.92 1.39
N ARG A 50 3.53 -8.22 2.59
CA ARG A 50 4.36 -8.21 3.79
C ARG A 50 5.43 -9.27 3.66
N GLY A 51 6.69 -8.84 3.70
CA GLY A 51 7.84 -9.73 3.79
C GLY A 51 8.09 -10.21 5.22
N HIS A 52 9.35 -10.51 5.54
CA HIS A 52 9.74 -10.95 6.87
C HIS A 52 9.55 -9.83 7.91
N MET A 53 8.76 -10.12 8.96
CA MET A 53 8.64 -9.27 10.14
C MET A 53 9.87 -9.48 11.05
N LEU A 54 10.68 -8.44 11.26
CA LEU A 54 11.55 -8.41 12.43
C LEU A 54 10.68 -8.28 13.68
N PRO A 55 11.12 -8.77 14.86
CA PRO A 55 10.31 -8.76 16.06
C PRO A 55 9.60 -7.40 16.25
N GLN A 56 8.30 -7.42 16.50
CA GLN A 56 7.38 -6.25 16.60
C GLN A 56 7.94 -5.04 17.39
N TRP A 57 8.76 -5.30 18.41
CA TRP A 57 9.56 -4.40 19.23
C TRP A 57 10.40 -3.36 18.45
N GLN A 58 10.71 -3.58 17.15
CA GLN A 58 11.45 -2.61 16.32
C GLN A 58 10.58 -1.87 15.27
N GLY A 59 9.30 -2.23 15.10
CA GLY A 59 8.34 -1.42 14.34
C GLY A 59 8.53 -1.32 12.82
N GLU A 60 9.44 -2.11 12.21
CA GLU A 60 9.74 -2.02 10.77
C GLU A 60 9.06 -3.12 9.94
N TRP A 61 8.31 -2.71 8.92
CA TRP A 61 7.78 -3.59 7.89
C TRP A 61 8.70 -3.60 6.67
N ARG A 62 9.18 -4.79 6.29
CA ARG A 62 9.81 -4.99 4.99
C ARG A 62 8.74 -5.38 3.98
N LEU A 63 8.51 -4.50 3.01
CA LEU A 63 7.63 -4.79 1.89
C LEU A 63 8.40 -5.56 0.82
N GLN A 64 7.74 -6.53 0.19
CA GLN A 64 8.23 -7.10 -1.06
C GLN A 64 8.10 -6.08 -2.19
N GLN A 65 8.75 -6.35 -3.34
CA GLN A 65 8.69 -5.45 -4.49
C GLN A 65 7.24 -5.10 -4.82
N PRO A 66 6.89 -3.80 -4.92
CA PRO A 66 5.53 -3.41 -5.24
C PRO A 66 5.17 -3.80 -6.67
N GLU A 67 3.98 -4.37 -6.82
CA GLU A 67 3.26 -4.28 -8.09
C GLU A 67 2.51 -2.96 -8.13
N HIS A 68 2.31 -2.38 -9.31
CA HIS A 68 1.50 -1.17 -9.43
C HIS A 68 0.58 -1.19 -10.63
N SER A 69 -0.58 -0.57 -10.44
CA SER A 69 -1.60 -0.33 -11.45
C SER A 69 -1.86 1.17 -11.56
N ILE A 70 -2.16 1.65 -12.77
CA ILE A 70 -2.51 3.05 -13.02
C ILE A 70 -3.92 3.11 -13.60
N THR A 71 -4.70 4.08 -13.16
CA THR A 71 -6.05 4.36 -13.65
C THR A 71 -6.33 5.87 -13.63
N ASP A 72 -7.35 6.29 -14.34
CA ASP A 72 -7.85 7.66 -14.47
C ASP A 72 -9.05 7.95 -13.56
N SER A 73 -9.44 7.00 -12.71
CA SER A 73 -10.60 7.13 -11.81
C SER A 73 -10.29 6.65 -10.40
N GLU A 74 -10.66 7.47 -9.40
CA GLU A 74 -10.56 7.10 -7.99
C GLU A 74 -11.38 5.84 -7.69
N GLN A 75 -12.58 5.72 -8.27
CA GLN A 75 -13.44 4.55 -8.06
C GLN A 75 -12.76 3.27 -8.56
N ARG A 76 -12.08 3.33 -9.71
CA ARG A 76 -11.34 2.18 -10.23
C ARG A 76 -10.10 1.89 -9.39
N ALA A 77 -9.43 2.91 -8.87
CA ALA A 77 -8.29 2.75 -7.97
C ALA A 77 -8.70 2.03 -6.68
N ARG A 78 -9.84 2.43 -6.09
CA ARG A 78 -10.42 1.74 -4.91
C ARG A 78 -10.82 0.31 -5.22
N ALA A 79 -11.45 0.06 -6.36
CA ALA A 79 -11.81 -1.31 -6.76
C ALA A 79 -10.59 -2.23 -6.92
N LEU A 80 -9.49 -1.72 -7.51
CA LEU A 80 -8.23 -2.47 -7.62
C LEU A 80 -7.61 -2.73 -6.24
N ALA A 81 -7.67 -1.75 -5.34
CA ALA A 81 -7.20 -1.91 -3.97
C ALA A 81 -7.99 -2.99 -3.23
N ASP A 82 -9.32 -2.94 -3.28
CA ASP A 82 -10.21 -3.90 -2.63
C ASP A 82 -10.01 -5.31 -3.19
N GLU A 83 -9.91 -5.44 -4.52
CA GLU A 83 -9.62 -6.73 -5.18
C GLU A 83 -8.33 -7.34 -4.61
N TRP A 84 -7.25 -6.56 -4.57
CA TRP A 84 -5.98 -7.03 -4.01
C TRP A 84 -6.11 -7.49 -2.55
N LEU A 85 -6.81 -6.72 -1.70
CA LEU A 85 -7.00 -7.05 -0.30
C LEU A 85 -7.79 -8.36 -0.09
N THR A 86 -8.66 -8.72 -1.04
CA THR A 86 -9.52 -9.92 -0.98
C THR A 86 -8.91 -11.18 -1.60
N LEU A 87 -7.82 -11.07 -2.35
CA LEU A 87 -7.14 -12.23 -2.93
C LEU A 87 -6.71 -13.20 -1.82
N ALA A 88 -6.85 -14.50 -2.01
CA ALA A 88 -6.28 -15.48 -1.07
C ALA A 88 -4.74 -15.44 -1.16
N ALA A 89 -4.05 -15.69 -0.04
CA ALA A 89 -2.59 -15.80 -0.07
C ALA A 89 -2.28 -17.16 -0.70
N ASN A 90 -1.80 -17.16 -1.95
CA ASN A 90 -1.31 -18.36 -2.61
C ASN A 90 0.02 -18.82 -2.02
#